data_AF-A0A1W9QKE4-F1
#
_entry.id   AF-A0A1W9QKE4-F1
#
_cell.length_a   1.000
_cell.length_b   1.000
_cell.length_c   1.000
_cell.angle_alpha   90.00
_cell.angle_beta   90.00
_cell.angle_gamma   90.00
#
_symmetry.space_group_name_H-M   'P 1'
#
loop_
_entity.id
_entity.type
_entity.pdbx_description
1 polymer ?
#
loop_
_entity_poly.entity_id
_entity_poly.type
_entity_poly.pdbx_seq_one_letter_code
_entity_poly.pdbx_strand_id
1 'polypeptide(L)'
;MIMDQINKLTFPNITLPATILIASLILGGFYYASQVNKQRSIERQQQIKIEQQRQAKEEAEQALNACLADAEEAYSNLWDKECKALGKLTSKCIDINELSYNEYLKKYGLTEEEYKKQRGITDDSPLAGLFDYLKRRSDECSCRLPTHTADDFGNYRDKLKAECFKRYPQK
;
A
#
# COMPACT_ATOMS: atom_id res chain seq x y z
N MET A 1 25.69 39.96 77.14
CA MET A 1 24.59 39.05 76.77
C MET A 1 23.44 39.94 76.30
N ILE A 2 23.42 40.50 75.09
CA ILE A 2 23.62 39.96 73.73
C ILE A 2 22.56 38.90 73.40
N MET A 3 21.73 39.25 72.39
CA MET A 3 20.66 38.49 71.72
C MET A 3 19.27 38.44 72.38
N ASP A 4 18.62 39.60 72.60
CA ASP A 4 17.16 39.63 72.87
C ASP A 4 16.43 40.85 72.28
N GLN A 5 16.84 41.31 71.08
CA GLN A 5 16.45 42.64 70.58
C GLN A 5 15.84 42.72 69.17
N ILE A 6 15.63 41.64 68.40
CA ILE A 6 15.12 41.80 67.02
C ILE A 6 14.06 40.76 66.60
N ASN A 7 13.15 40.39 67.52
CA ASN A 7 11.97 39.56 67.19
C ASN A 7 10.64 40.34 67.23
N LYS A 8 10.67 41.68 67.27
CA LYS A 8 9.46 42.50 67.48
C LYS A 8 9.18 43.57 66.43
N LEU A 9 9.92 43.64 65.33
CA LEU A 9 9.62 44.60 64.27
C LEU A 9 9.40 43.91 62.92
N THR A 10 8.20 44.14 62.38
CA THR A 10 7.88 44.19 60.94
C THR A 10 7.63 42.89 60.17
N PHE A 11 6.56 42.14 60.46
CA PHE A 11 6.03 41.16 59.49
C PHE A 11 4.49 40.92 59.38
N PRO A 12 3.55 41.73 59.93
CA PRO A 12 2.12 41.45 59.70
C PRO A 12 1.51 42.12 58.44
N ASN A 13 2.12 43.18 57.88
CA ASN A 13 1.46 43.98 56.81
C ASN A 13 1.93 43.68 55.37
N ILE A 14 3.01 42.91 55.17
CA ILE A 14 3.54 42.52 53.83
C ILE A 14 3.26 41.03 53.53
N THR A 15 3.03 40.22 54.55
CA THR A 15 2.74 38.78 54.45
C THR A 15 1.39 38.48 53.82
N LEU A 16 0.38 39.32 54.03
CA LEU A 16 -0.96 39.19 53.41
C LEU A 16 -0.92 39.32 51.87
N PRO A 17 -0.39 40.41 51.26
CA PRO A 17 -0.32 40.50 49.80
C PRO A 17 0.62 39.46 49.18
N ALA A 18 1.73 39.11 49.85
CA ALA A 18 2.65 38.09 49.35
C ALA A 18 2.03 36.69 49.32
N THR A 19 1.25 36.30 50.34
CA THR A 19 0.57 35.00 50.38
C THR A 19 -0.54 34.89 49.33
N ILE A 20 -1.27 35.97 49.05
CA ILE A 20 -2.27 36.03 47.98
C ILE A 20 -1.61 35.84 46.60
N LEU A 21 -0.47 36.48 46.35
CA LEU A 21 0.29 36.30 45.10
C LEU A 21 0.78 34.86 44.93
N ILE A 22 1.34 34.27 45.99
CA ILE A 22 1.82 32.88 45.96
C ILE A 22 0.64 31.92 45.72
N ALA A 23 -0.49 32.11 46.41
CA ALA A 23 -1.69 31.30 46.20
C ALA A 23 -2.24 31.42 44.77
N SER A 24 -2.24 32.63 44.19
CA SER A 24 -2.68 32.84 42.81
C SER A 24 -1.77 32.16 41.78
N LEU A 25 -0.46 32.14 42.02
CA LEU A 25 0.54 31.46 41.18
C LEU A 25 0.38 29.94 41.23
N ILE A 26 0.15 29.38 42.42
CA ILE A 26 -0.06 27.94 42.59
C ILE A 26 -1.36 27.50 41.90
N LEU A 27 -2.48 28.21 42.15
CA LEU A 27 -3.78 27.88 41.54
C LEU A 27 -3.76 28.08 40.02
N GLY A 28 -3.17 29.18 39.54
CA GLY A 28 -2.97 29.43 38.11
C GLY A 28 -2.09 28.37 37.44
N GLY A 29 -1.01 27.96 38.11
CA GLY A 29 -0.11 26.92 37.63
C GLY A 29 -0.78 25.54 37.52
N PHE A 30 -1.55 25.13 38.54
CA PHE A 30 -2.32 23.88 38.48
C PHE A 30 -3.41 23.91 37.40
N TYR A 31 -4.12 25.04 37.26
CA TYR A 31 -5.14 25.20 36.22
C TYR A 31 -4.53 25.14 34.81
N TYR A 32 -3.40 25.83 34.58
CA TYR A 32 -2.68 25.80 33.31
C TYR A 32 -2.13 24.40 33.00
N ALA A 33 -1.47 23.75 33.96
CA ALA A 33 -0.96 22.38 33.77
C ALA A 33 -2.09 21.38 33.49
N SER A 34 -3.24 21.53 34.15
CA SER A 34 -4.43 20.71 33.89
C SER A 34 -4.96 20.90 32.47
N GLN A 35 -5.02 22.14 31.97
CA GLN A 35 -5.43 22.41 30.59
C GLN A 35 -4.46 21.85 29.55
N VAL A 36 -3.14 22.04 29.74
CA VAL A 36 -2.11 21.52 28.83
C VAL A 36 -2.16 19.99 28.75
N ASN A 37 -2.38 19.30 29.87
CA ASN A 37 -2.53 17.84 29.88
C ASN A 37 -3.79 17.39 29.13
N LYS A 38 -4.91 18.11 29.26
CA LYS A 38 -6.13 17.82 28.49
C LYS A 38 -5.90 18.00 26.98
N GLN A 39 -5.22 19.08 26.58
CA GLN A 39 -4.93 19.36 25.18
C GLN A 39 -4.03 18.28 24.55
N ARG A 40 -2.97 17.87 25.24
CA ARG A 40 -2.09 16.76 24.79
C ARG A 40 -2.82 15.43 24.65
N SER A 41 -3.78 15.14 25.53
CA SER A 41 -4.58 13.92 25.45
C SER A 41 -5.49 13.92 24.22
N ILE A 42 -6.11 15.07 23.91
CA ILE A 42 -6.95 15.24 22.72
C ILE A 42 -6.10 15.12 21.44
N GLU A 43 -4.92 15.75 21.39
CA GLU A 43 -4.02 15.66 20.24
C GLU A 43 -3.60 14.21 19.97
N ARG A 44 -3.24 13.44 20.99
CA ARG A 44 -2.90 12.02 20.82
C ARG A 44 -4.09 11.20 20.31
N GLN A 45 -5.28 11.43 20.84
CA GLN A 45 -6.48 10.74 20.36
C GLN A 45 -6.81 11.11 18.91
N GLN A 46 -6.61 12.36 18.51
CA GLN A 46 -6.76 12.78 17.12
C GLN A 46 -5.71 12.12 16.22
N GLN A 47 -4.45 12.07 16.64
CA GLN A 47 -3.38 11.40 15.90
C GLN A 47 -3.69 9.92 15.69
N ILE A 48 -4.11 9.20 16.74
CA ILE A 48 -4.50 7.79 16.64
C ILE A 48 -5.68 7.61 15.68
N LYS A 49 -6.70 8.48 15.75
CA LYS A 49 -7.84 8.41 14.82
C LYS A 49 -7.43 8.65 13.37
N ILE A 50 -6.55 9.63 13.14
CA ILE A 50 -6.02 9.93 11.79
C ILE A 50 -5.20 8.75 11.29
N GLU A 51 -4.37 8.15 12.13
CA GLU A 51 -3.54 6.99 11.76
C GLU A 51 -4.40 5.76 11.45
N GLN A 52 -5.39 5.46 12.29
CA GLN A 52 -6.36 4.39 12.04
C GLN A 52 -7.15 4.62 10.75
N GLN A 53 -7.57 5.85 10.47
CA GLN A 53 -8.25 6.19 9.23
C GLN A 53 -7.32 6.03 8.01
N ARG A 54 -6.04 6.40 8.13
CA ARG A 54 -5.06 6.20 7.06
C ARG A 54 -4.81 4.72 6.79
N GLN A 55 -4.61 3.92 7.84
CA GLN A 55 -4.41 2.48 7.72
C GLN A 55 -5.64 1.80 7.09
N ALA A 56 -6.84 2.11 7.59
CA ALA A 56 -8.07 1.56 7.02
C ALA A 56 -8.26 1.95 5.54
N LYS A 57 -7.86 3.17 5.16
CA LYS A 57 -7.89 3.61 3.75
C LYS A 57 -6.88 2.86 2.90
N GLU A 58 -5.64 2.72 3.39
CA GLU A 58 -4.58 2.00 2.68
C GLU A 58 -4.93 0.53 2.49
N GLU A 59 -5.47 -0.13 3.52
CA GLU A 59 -5.96 -1.51 3.43
C GLU A 59 -7.09 -1.65 2.40
N ALA A 60 -8.02 -0.70 2.36
CA ALA A 60 -9.10 -0.70 1.37
C ALA A 60 -8.59 -0.47 -0.07
N GLU A 61 -7.58 0.39 -0.25
CA GLU A 61 -6.93 0.60 -1.54
C GLU A 61 -6.16 -0.64 -2.00
N GLN A 62 -5.41 -1.29 -1.10
CA GLN A 62 -4.71 -2.54 -1.39
C GLN A 62 -5.69 -3.65 -1.76
N ALA A 63 -6.79 -3.79 -1.01
CA ALA A 63 -7.82 -4.78 -1.28
C ALA A 63 -8.54 -4.52 -2.62
N LEU A 64 -8.80 -3.26 -2.97
CA LEU A 64 -9.33 -2.89 -4.28
C LEU A 64 -8.34 -3.28 -5.39
N ASN A 65 -7.07 -2.91 -5.24
CA ASN A 65 -6.05 -3.20 -6.24
C ASN A 65 -5.87 -4.70 -6.46
N ALA A 66 -5.87 -5.50 -5.38
CA ALA A 66 -5.86 -6.96 -5.48
C ALA A 66 -7.08 -7.49 -6.24
N CYS A 67 -8.29 -7.02 -5.91
CA CYS A 67 -9.51 -7.41 -6.62
C CYS A 67 -9.45 -7.06 -8.13
N LEU A 68 -8.93 -5.88 -8.47
CA LEU A 68 -8.76 -5.47 -9.87
C LEU A 68 -7.72 -6.34 -10.60
N ALA A 69 -6.64 -6.71 -9.92
CA ALA A 69 -5.63 -7.61 -10.46
C ALA A 69 -6.21 -9.01 -10.73
N ASP A 70 -6.98 -9.57 -9.78
CA ASP A 70 -7.67 -10.85 -9.94
C ASP A 70 -8.65 -10.83 -11.12
N ALA A 71 -9.36 -9.70 -11.32
CA ALA A 71 -10.27 -9.53 -12.44
C ALA A 71 -9.55 -9.52 -13.80
N GLU A 72 -8.39 -8.87 -13.88
CA GLU A 72 -7.56 -8.87 -15.08
C GLU A 72 -6.93 -10.25 -15.35
N GLU A 73 -6.47 -10.93 -14.31
CA GLU A 73 -5.94 -12.28 -14.44
C GLU A 73 -7.02 -13.25 -14.92
N ALA A 74 -8.22 -13.19 -14.35
CA ALA A 74 -9.35 -14.00 -14.78
C ALA A 74 -9.70 -13.75 -16.25
N TYR A 75 -9.71 -12.49 -16.68
CA TYR A 75 -9.92 -12.10 -18.07
C TYR A 75 -8.82 -12.67 -18.99
N SER A 76 -7.55 -12.48 -18.65
CA SER A 76 -6.41 -12.99 -19.43
C SER A 76 -6.45 -14.52 -19.57
N ASN A 77 -6.77 -15.22 -18.48
CA ASN A 77 -6.86 -16.67 -18.47
C ASN A 77 -8.00 -17.20 -19.35
N LEU A 78 -9.15 -16.52 -19.38
CA LEU A 78 -10.26 -16.87 -20.29
C LEU A 78 -9.87 -16.62 -21.75
N TRP A 79 -9.22 -15.48 -22.02
CA TRP A 79 -8.74 -15.15 -23.35
C TRP A 79 -7.76 -16.20 -23.89
N ASP A 80 -6.75 -16.57 -23.09
CA ASP A 80 -5.75 -17.57 -23.46
C ASP A 80 -6.36 -18.95 -23.71
N LYS A 81 -7.31 -19.37 -22.86
CA LYS A 81 -8.03 -20.64 -23.02
C LYS A 81 -8.81 -20.70 -24.32
N GLU A 82 -9.53 -19.64 -24.65
CA GLU A 82 -10.33 -19.58 -25.87
C GLU A 82 -9.42 -19.59 -27.11
N CYS A 83 -8.31 -18.85 -27.07
CA CYS A 83 -7.35 -18.87 -28.15
C CYS A 83 -6.68 -20.23 -28.36
N LYS A 84 -6.41 -20.96 -27.26
CA LYS A 84 -5.95 -22.34 -27.31
C LYS A 84 -6.99 -23.26 -27.94
N ALA A 85 -8.26 -23.13 -27.55
CA ALA A 85 -9.36 -23.93 -28.07
C ALA A 85 -9.59 -23.72 -29.58
N LEU A 86 -9.44 -22.47 -30.05
CA LEU A 86 -9.54 -22.12 -31.46
C LEU A 86 -8.29 -22.47 -32.29
N GLY A 87 -7.25 -23.07 -31.67
CA GLY A 87 -5.99 -23.39 -32.33
C GLY A 87 -5.21 -22.18 -32.85
N LYS A 88 -5.47 -20.99 -32.28
CA LYS A 88 -4.82 -19.74 -32.68
C LYS A 88 -3.44 -19.54 -32.05
N LEU A 89 -3.13 -20.29 -31.00
CA LEU A 89 -1.82 -20.28 -30.35
C LEU A 89 -0.92 -21.38 -30.91
N THR A 90 0.33 -21.02 -31.19
CA THR A 90 1.36 -22.02 -31.52
C THR A 90 1.73 -22.83 -30.29
N SER A 91 2.26 -24.05 -30.47
CA SER A 91 2.76 -24.88 -29.35
C SER A 91 3.79 -24.13 -28.50
N LYS A 92 4.66 -23.35 -29.14
CA LYS A 92 5.65 -22.51 -28.47
C LYS A 92 5.00 -21.44 -27.59
N CYS A 93 3.89 -20.85 -28.03
CA CYS A 93 3.17 -19.86 -27.22
C CYS A 93 2.38 -20.48 -26.09
N ILE A 94 1.81 -21.67 -26.29
CA ILE A 94 1.21 -22.44 -25.20
C ILE A 94 2.26 -22.71 -24.12
N ASP A 95 3.46 -23.14 -24.52
CA ASP A 95 4.56 -23.38 -23.60
C ASP A 95 4.99 -22.12 -22.84
N ILE A 96 5.07 -20.96 -23.52
CA ILE A 96 5.42 -19.68 -22.88
C ILE A 96 4.34 -19.25 -21.86
N ASN A 97 3.08 -19.53 -22.14
CA ASN A 97 1.97 -19.18 -21.27
C ASN A 97 1.85 -20.14 -20.08
N GLU A 98 2.20 -21.42 -20.24
CA GLU A 98 1.98 -22.46 -19.23
C GLU A 98 3.22 -22.78 -18.37
N LEU A 99 4.43 -22.60 -18.91
CA LEU A 99 5.67 -22.94 -18.21
C LEU A 99 6.29 -21.73 -17.53
N SER A 100 6.96 -21.96 -16.40
CA SER A 100 7.90 -20.98 -15.87
C SER A 100 9.12 -20.86 -16.81
N TYR A 101 9.86 -19.75 -16.70
CA TYR A 101 11.05 -19.51 -17.51
C TYR A 101 12.04 -20.69 -17.43
N ASN A 102 12.30 -21.21 -16.24
CA ASN A 102 13.21 -22.33 -16.02
C ASN A 102 12.70 -23.64 -16.65
N GLU A 103 11.40 -23.91 -16.56
CA GLU A 103 10.79 -25.09 -17.18
C GLU A 103 10.80 -25.00 -18.70
N TYR A 104 10.57 -23.80 -19.24
CA TYR A 104 10.70 -23.53 -20.67
C TYR A 104 12.14 -23.81 -21.14
N LEU A 105 13.15 -23.23 -20.48
CA LEU A 105 14.55 -23.48 -20.82
C LEU A 105 14.88 -24.98 -20.79
N LYS A 106 14.46 -25.67 -19.73
CA LYS A 106 14.67 -27.12 -19.58
C LYS A 106 13.99 -27.93 -20.69
N LYS A 107 12.75 -27.59 -21.04
CA LYS A 107 11.98 -28.28 -22.10
C LYS A 107 12.66 -28.17 -23.46
N TYR A 108 13.23 -27.01 -23.76
CA TYR A 108 13.91 -26.74 -25.02
C TYR A 108 15.42 -27.05 -24.99
N GLY A 109 15.94 -27.57 -23.87
CA GLY A 109 17.35 -27.90 -23.71
C GLY A 109 18.26 -26.67 -23.82
N LEU A 110 17.78 -25.50 -23.39
CA LEU A 110 18.48 -24.23 -23.47
C LEU A 110 19.09 -23.86 -22.12
N THR A 111 20.29 -23.30 -22.14
CA THR A 111 20.81 -22.48 -21.06
C THR A 111 20.30 -21.04 -21.18
N GLU A 112 20.38 -20.28 -20.08
CA GLU A 112 20.00 -18.86 -20.09
C GLU A 112 20.83 -18.05 -21.12
N GLU A 113 22.12 -18.33 -21.22
CA GLU A 113 23.02 -17.67 -22.17
C GLU A 113 22.69 -18.00 -23.63
N GLU A 114 22.36 -19.26 -23.91
CA GLU A 114 21.89 -19.66 -25.24
C GLU A 114 20.56 -19.00 -25.59
N TYR A 115 19.64 -18.88 -24.62
CA TYR A 115 18.39 -18.15 -24.81
C TYR A 115 18.66 -16.68 -25.14
N LYS A 116 19.47 -15.98 -24.35
CA LYS A 116 19.84 -14.57 -24.59
C LYS A 116 20.46 -14.38 -25.98
N LYS A 117 21.39 -15.26 -26.35
CA LYS A 117 22.05 -15.23 -27.66
C LYS A 117 21.06 -15.46 -28.81
N GLN A 118 20.14 -16.42 -28.70
CA GLN A 118 19.10 -16.66 -29.70
C GLN A 118 18.16 -15.47 -29.88
N ARG A 119 17.95 -14.70 -28.81
CA ARG A 119 17.07 -13.53 -28.79
C ARG A 119 17.77 -12.22 -29.14
N GLY A 120 19.09 -12.24 -29.31
CA GLY A 120 19.88 -11.02 -29.55
C GLY A 120 19.87 -10.07 -28.35
N ILE A 121 19.68 -10.61 -27.13
CA ILE A 121 19.73 -9.83 -25.90
C ILE A 121 21.20 -9.58 -25.58
N THR A 122 21.61 -8.32 -25.61
CA THR A 122 22.98 -7.88 -25.29
C THR A 122 23.11 -7.35 -23.86
N ASP A 123 22.04 -7.42 -23.08
CA ASP A 123 22.04 -7.02 -21.67
C ASP A 123 22.55 -8.18 -20.81
N ASP A 124 23.66 -7.92 -20.12
CA ASP A 124 24.32 -8.88 -19.22
C ASP A 124 23.55 -9.06 -17.89
N SER A 125 22.44 -8.34 -17.69
CA SER A 125 21.60 -8.50 -16.52
C SER A 125 21.13 -9.96 -16.33
N PRO A 126 21.22 -10.52 -15.11
CA PRO A 126 20.70 -11.85 -14.78
C PRO A 126 19.20 -12.00 -14.99
N LEU A 127 18.46 -10.89 -15.13
CA LEU A 127 17.02 -10.91 -15.34
C LEU A 127 16.62 -10.59 -16.78
N ALA A 128 17.56 -10.22 -17.66
CA ALA A 128 17.23 -9.82 -19.02
C ALA A 128 16.51 -10.93 -19.80
N GLY A 129 16.94 -12.19 -19.63
CA GLY A 129 16.29 -13.34 -20.25
C GLY A 129 14.88 -13.58 -19.73
N LEU A 130 14.68 -13.45 -18.41
CA LEU A 130 13.36 -13.58 -17.78
C LEU A 130 12.41 -12.45 -18.23
N PHE A 131 12.88 -11.21 -18.29
CA PHE A 131 12.07 -10.09 -18.74
C PHE A 131 11.69 -10.21 -20.21
N ASP A 132 12.61 -10.61 -21.09
CA ASP A 132 12.25 -10.94 -22.48
C ASP A 132 11.24 -12.07 -22.53
N TYR A 133 11.43 -13.15 -21.77
CA TYR A 133 10.47 -14.25 -21.71
C TYR A 133 9.06 -13.80 -21.32
N LEU A 134 8.94 -12.99 -20.27
CA LEU A 134 7.66 -12.43 -19.83
C LEU A 134 7.06 -11.48 -20.87
N LYS A 135 7.89 -10.65 -21.51
CA LYS A 135 7.46 -9.76 -22.59
C LYS A 135 6.94 -10.52 -23.81
N ARG A 136 7.51 -11.69 -24.13
CA ARG A 136 7.03 -12.52 -25.25
C ARG A 136 5.61 -13.03 -25.01
N ARG A 137 5.24 -13.26 -23.75
CA ARG A 137 3.88 -13.65 -23.37
C ARG A 137 2.86 -12.62 -23.85
N SER A 138 3.13 -11.32 -23.67
CA SER A 138 2.22 -10.26 -24.12
C SER A 138 2.34 -9.96 -25.62
N ASP A 139 3.56 -9.91 -26.14
CA ASP A 139 3.82 -9.31 -27.45
C ASP A 139 3.70 -10.34 -28.59
N GLU A 140 4.32 -11.51 -28.40
CA GLU A 140 4.39 -12.55 -29.45
C GLU A 140 3.26 -13.57 -29.34
N CYS A 141 2.75 -13.80 -28.13
CA CYS A 141 1.77 -14.84 -27.83
C CYS A 141 0.36 -14.29 -27.60
N SER A 142 0.10 -13.06 -28.07
CA SER A 142 -1.25 -12.52 -28.17
C SER A 142 -2.00 -13.14 -29.35
N CYS A 143 -3.30 -13.29 -29.18
CA CYS A 143 -4.20 -13.87 -30.16
C CYS A 143 -5.43 -12.97 -30.32
N ARG A 144 -6.00 -12.93 -31.52
CA ARG A 144 -7.25 -12.21 -31.79
C ARG A 144 -8.43 -13.16 -31.75
N LEU A 145 -9.35 -12.91 -30.82
CA LEU A 145 -10.64 -13.56 -30.76
C LEU A 145 -11.63 -12.93 -31.74
N PRO A 146 -12.68 -13.66 -32.16
CA PRO A 146 -13.82 -13.07 -32.86
C PRO A 146 -14.41 -11.91 -32.05
N THR A 147 -14.96 -10.90 -32.75
CA THR A 147 -15.45 -9.67 -32.10
C THR A 147 -16.49 -9.94 -31.02
N HIS A 148 -17.48 -10.80 -31.30
CA HIS A 148 -18.50 -11.15 -30.30
C HIS A 148 -17.89 -11.77 -29.03
N THR A 149 -16.94 -12.69 -29.16
CA THR A 149 -16.26 -13.31 -28.02
C THR A 149 -15.41 -12.32 -27.25
N ALA A 150 -14.69 -11.45 -27.97
CA ALA A 150 -13.89 -10.39 -27.38
C ALA A 150 -14.76 -9.38 -26.60
N ASP A 151 -15.91 -9.01 -27.16
CA ASP A 151 -16.88 -8.12 -26.53
C ASP A 151 -17.50 -8.76 -25.28
N ASP A 152 -17.86 -10.05 -25.34
CA ASP A 152 -18.38 -10.80 -24.19
C ASP A 152 -17.36 -10.86 -23.05
N PHE A 153 -16.09 -11.13 -23.36
CA PHE A 153 -15.01 -11.17 -22.37
C PHE A 153 -14.71 -9.77 -21.82
N GLY A 154 -14.74 -8.73 -22.66
CA GLY A 154 -14.61 -7.34 -22.24
C GLY A 154 -15.71 -6.94 -21.26
N ASN A 155 -16.97 -7.27 -21.59
CA ASN A 155 -18.12 -7.05 -20.72
C ASN A 155 -18.00 -7.81 -19.40
N TYR A 156 -17.49 -9.04 -19.43
CA TYR A 156 -17.24 -9.84 -18.22
C TYR A 156 -16.19 -9.18 -17.33
N ARG A 157 -15.05 -8.77 -17.89
CA ARG A 157 -13.99 -8.05 -17.16
C ARG A 157 -14.54 -6.77 -16.53
N ASP A 158 -15.30 -5.98 -17.28
CA ASP A 158 -15.83 -4.71 -16.80
C ASP A 158 -16.86 -4.91 -15.67
N LYS A 159 -17.66 -6.00 -15.73
CA LYS A 159 -18.53 -6.41 -14.62
C LYS A 159 -17.75 -6.77 -13.36
N LEU A 160 -16.68 -7.57 -13.48
CA LEU A 160 -15.82 -7.93 -12.34
C LEU A 160 -15.19 -6.69 -11.71
N LYS A 161 -14.65 -5.78 -12.52
CA LYS A 161 -14.11 -4.51 -12.02
C LYS A 161 -15.16 -3.67 -11.31
N ALA A 162 -16.36 -3.56 -11.89
CA ALA A 162 -17.46 -2.84 -11.26
C ALA A 162 -17.87 -3.46 -9.92
N GLU A 163 -17.81 -4.79 -9.78
CA GLU A 163 -18.04 -5.48 -8.52
C GLU A 163 -16.94 -5.16 -7.48
N CYS A 164 -15.67 -5.10 -7.90
CA CYS A 164 -14.58 -4.64 -7.04
C CYS A 164 -14.82 -3.22 -6.50
N PHE A 165 -15.21 -2.27 -7.35
CA PHE A 165 -15.51 -0.89 -6.91
C PHE A 165 -16.75 -0.81 -6.01
N LYS A 166 -17.74 -1.69 -6.20
CA LYS A 166 -18.89 -1.79 -5.29
C LYS A 166 -18.50 -2.33 -3.91
N ARG A 167 -17.60 -3.31 -3.89
CA ARG A 167 -17.12 -3.96 -2.65
C ARG A 167 -16.16 -3.05 -1.86
N TYR A 168 -15.34 -2.26 -2.55
CA TYR A 168 -14.34 -1.36 -1.97
C TYR A 168 -14.58 0.09 -2.41
N PRO A 169 -15.64 0.74 -1.89
CA PRO A 169 -15.99 2.10 -2.28
C PRO A 169 -14.92 3.09 -1.83
N GLN A 170 -14.47 3.93 -2.76
CA GLN A 170 -13.53 5.01 -2.50
C GLN A 170 -14.30 6.18 -1.85
N LYS A 171 -14.34 6.23 -0.51
CA LYS A 171 -14.95 7.33 0.26
C LYS A 171 -13.89 8.21 0.90
#